data_AF-A0A6M5WRU9-F1
#
_entry.id   AF-A0A6M5WRU9-F1
#
_cell.length_a   1.000
_cell.length_b   1.000
_cell.length_c   1.000
_cell.angle_alpha   90.00
_cell.angle_beta   90.00
_cell.angle_gamma   90.00
#
_symmetry.space_group_name_H-M   'P 1'
#
loop_
_entity.id
_entity.type
_entity.pdbx_description
1 polymer ?
#
loop_
_entity_poly.entity_id
_entity_poly.type
_entity_poly.pdbx_seq_one_letter_code
_entity_poly.pdbx_strand_id
1 'polypeptide(L)'
;AGSIIHSLNGEQDIRKMGGLQKTLPTTTSCLTIGNLALMGTPFLAGFFSKDLIIENLNTSYLNTWALLLTLLATTFTATYSLRMTILVQTEPTRTLATTPMNENNPQTLNPISRLALGSIMAGLLITSYMAPTQTPPMTMPMLTKTTAIIVTILGAILALELTAMTHTMTQPKQNSYLNFSSTLGYFNTLTHRLSTTNLLSAGQKIATHLIDLAWCKKMGPEGLASLQL
;
A
#
# COMPACT_ATOMS: atom_id res chain seq x y z
N ALA A 1 5.46 2.15 12.23
CA ALA A 1 4.61 0.94 12.23
C ALA A 1 5.15 -0.13 13.20
N GLY A 2 6.35 -0.67 13.00
CA GLY A 2 6.90 -1.73 13.87
C GLY A 2 6.97 -1.37 15.37
N SER A 3 7.38 -0.14 15.72
CA SER A 3 7.38 0.35 17.11
C SER A 3 5.98 0.38 17.74
N ILE A 4 4.96 0.76 16.97
CA ILE A 4 3.55 0.76 17.39
C ILE A 4 3.06 -0.68 17.62
N ILE A 5 3.37 -1.60 16.71
CA ILE A 5 2.97 -3.00 16.84
C ILE A 5 3.61 -3.63 18.08
N HIS A 6 4.90 -3.38 18.32
CA HIS A 6 5.59 -3.91 19.49
C HIS A 6 5.04 -3.35 20.80
N SER A 7 4.78 -2.04 20.88
CA SER A 7 4.19 -1.39 22.07
C SER A 7 2.72 -1.76 22.31
N LEU A 8 2.04 -2.33 21.31
CA LEU A 8 0.68 -2.87 21.41
C LEU A 8 0.64 -4.40 21.51
N ASN A 9 1.72 -5.05 21.95
CA ASN A 9 1.80 -6.51 22.11
C ASN A 9 1.47 -7.31 20.83
N GLY A 10 1.88 -6.80 19.67
CA GLY A 10 1.66 -7.48 18.38
C GLY A 10 0.33 -7.14 17.69
N GLU A 11 -0.49 -6.26 18.26
CA GLU A 11 -1.73 -5.82 17.60
C GLU A 11 -1.41 -4.94 16.38
N GLN A 12 -1.87 -5.36 15.20
CA GLN A 12 -1.66 -4.66 13.92
C GLN A 12 -2.94 -4.04 13.36
N ASP A 13 -4.11 -4.44 13.89
CA ASP A 13 -5.39 -3.95 13.40
C ASP A 13 -5.59 -2.50 13.86
N ILE A 14 -5.60 -1.57 12.89
CA ILE A 14 -5.82 -0.14 13.12
C ILE A 14 -7.16 0.16 13.82
N ARG A 15 -8.14 -0.76 13.76
CA ARG A 15 -9.44 -0.63 14.46
C ARG A 15 -9.30 -0.76 15.98
N LYS A 16 -8.24 -1.41 16.46
CA LYS A 16 -7.90 -1.53 17.89
C LYS A 16 -6.84 -0.53 18.33
N MET A 17 -6.49 0.42 17.48
CA MET A 17 -5.58 1.52 17.80
C MET A 17 -6.38 2.81 18.07
N GLY A 18 -5.70 3.84 18.56
CA GLY A 18 -6.30 5.15 18.80
C GLY A 18 -5.52 5.90 19.86
N GLY A 19 -5.57 7.22 19.84
CA GLY A 19 -5.00 8.11 20.87
C GLY A 19 -3.49 8.05 21.00
N LEU A 20 -2.78 7.41 20.05
CA LEU A 20 -1.35 7.18 20.16
C LEU A 20 -0.53 8.47 20.13
N GLN A 21 -1.09 9.57 19.64
CA GLN A 21 -0.40 10.86 19.64
C GLN A 21 0.01 11.31 21.05
N LYS A 22 -0.75 10.91 22.08
CA LYS A 22 -0.46 11.23 23.48
C LYS A 22 0.45 10.20 24.14
N THR A 23 0.37 8.93 23.73
CA THR A 23 1.11 7.84 24.38
C THR A 23 2.48 7.58 23.77
N LEU A 24 2.63 7.80 22.46
CA LEU A 24 3.86 7.56 21.69
C LEU A 24 4.18 8.78 20.78
N PRO A 25 4.41 9.97 21.36
CA PRO A 25 4.46 11.23 20.63
C PRO A 25 5.57 11.32 19.58
N THR A 26 6.71 10.66 19.81
CA THR A 26 7.85 10.76 18.89
C THR A 26 7.67 9.83 17.68
N THR A 27 7.15 8.61 17.86
CA THR A 27 6.85 7.73 16.73
C THR A 27 5.66 8.21 15.93
N THR A 28 4.63 8.79 16.55
CA THR A 28 3.48 9.32 15.80
C THR A 28 3.82 10.58 15.02
N SER A 29 4.67 11.48 15.53
CA SER A 29 5.17 12.62 14.76
C SER A 29 6.04 12.18 13.58
N CYS A 30 6.90 11.17 13.74
CA CYS A 30 7.64 10.62 12.61
C CYS A 30 6.69 9.95 11.58
N LEU A 31 5.62 9.32 12.05
CA LEU A 31 4.59 8.72 11.20
C LEU A 31 3.82 9.79 10.40
N THR A 32 3.47 10.93 11.00
CA THR A 32 2.81 12.02 10.27
C THR A 32 3.71 12.62 9.21
N ILE A 33 4.99 12.88 9.53
CA ILE A 33 5.97 13.37 8.54
C ILE A 33 6.07 12.39 7.36
N GLY A 34 6.18 11.09 7.65
CA GLY A 34 6.22 10.06 6.61
C GLY A 34 4.97 10.01 5.74
N ASN A 35 3.78 10.13 6.34
CA ASN A 35 2.51 10.14 5.60
C ASN A 35 2.35 11.40 4.74
N LEU A 36 2.73 12.57 5.25
CA LEU A 36 2.70 13.83 4.48
C LEU A 36 3.69 13.78 3.31
N ALA A 37 4.90 13.27 3.55
CA ALA A 37 5.89 13.05 2.49
C ALA A 37 5.37 12.06 1.45
N LEU A 38 4.67 11.00 1.86
CA LEU A 38 4.06 10.04 0.95
C LEU A 38 2.93 10.68 0.13
N MET A 39 2.08 11.52 0.72
CA MET A 39 1.01 12.20 -0.01
C MET A 39 1.54 13.22 -1.03
N GLY A 40 2.80 13.66 -0.88
CA GLY A 40 3.44 14.61 -1.79
C GLY A 40 3.21 16.07 -1.39
N THR A 41 3.08 16.35 -0.09
CA THR A 41 2.93 17.73 0.39
C THR A 41 4.13 18.59 -0.01
N PRO A 42 3.90 19.89 -0.35
CA PRO A 42 4.96 20.76 -0.82
C PRO A 42 6.14 20.82 0.16
N PHE A 43 7.34 20.87 -0.41
CA PHE A 43 8.64 20.95 0.30
C PHE A 43 9.09 19.71 1.09
N LEU A 44 8.31 18.62 1.13
CA LEU A 44 8.81 17.33 1.62
C LEU A 44 9.41 16.50 0.48
N ALA A 45 10.18 15.47 0.79
CA ALA A 45 10.91 14.69 -0.20
C ALA A 45 10.03 14.10 -1.32
N GLY A 46 8.77 13.78 -1.03
CA GLY A 46 7.84 13.27 -2.03
C GLY A 46 7.42 14.29 -3.09
N PHE A 47 7.35 15.58 -2.76
CA PHE A 47 6.98 16.64 -3.71
C PHE A 47 7.97 16.74 -4.86
N PHE A 48 9.26 16.73 -4.54
CA PHE A 48 10.36 16.84 -5.51
C PHE A 48 10.39 15.77 -6.59
N SER A 49 9.72 14.63 -6.38
CA SER A 49 9.61 13.56 -7.38
C SER A 49 8.20 13.46 -7.96
N LYS A 50 7.17 13.38 -7.11
CA LYS A 50 5.79 13.12 -7.55
C LYS A 50 5.22 14.25 -8.38
N ASP A 51 5.51 15.51 -8.04
CA ASP A 51 5.01 16.68 -8.76
C ASP A 51 5.58 16.70 -10.18
N LEU A 52 6.91 16.59 -10.32
CA LEU A 52 7.58 16.49 -11.62
C LEU A 52 7.12 15.29 -12.45
N ILE A 53 6.83 14.14 -11.83
CA ILE A 53 6.27 12.98 -12.54
C ILE A 53 4.91 13.35 -13.12
N ILE A 54 3.98 13.90 -12.34
CA ILE A 54 2.63 14.23 -12.81
C ILE A 54 2.67 15.32 -13.87
N GLU A 55 3.56 16.30 -13.73
CA GLU A 55 3.79 17.34 -14.74
C GLU A 55 4.24 16.75 -16.08
N ASN A 56 5.26 15.89 -16.07
CA ASN A 56 5.74 15.22 -17.27
C ASN A 56 4.69 14.32 -17.91
N LEU A 57 3.87 13.64 -17.09
CA LEU A 57 2.76 12.82 -17.60
C LEU A 57 1.70 13.69 -18.28
N ASN A 58 1.37 14.85 -17.70
CA ASN A 58 0.38 15.78 -18.27
C ASN A 58 0.84 16.43 -19.59
N THR A 59 2.14 16.69 -19.76
CA THR A 59 2.68 17.38 -20.93
C THR A 59 3.14 16.45 -22.06
N SER A 60 3.13 15.14 -21.85
CA SER A 60 3.60 14.15 -22.83
C SER A 60 2.46 13.51 -23.63
N TYR A 61 2.81 12.88 -24.76
CA TYR A 61 1.87 12.14 -25.62
C TYR A 61 1.53 10.76 -25.03
N LEU A 62 1.00 10.74 -23.81
CA LEU A 62 0.57 9.53 -23.13
C LEU A 62 -0.91 9.23 -23.35
N ASN A 63 -1.25 7.96 -23.14
CA ASN A 63 -2.64 7.52 -23.13
C ASN A 63 -3.41 8.26 -22.01
N THR A 64 -4.51 8.89 -22.37
CA THR A 64 -5.40 9.61 -21.44
C THR A 64 -5.91 8.71 -20.31
N TRP A 65 -6.12 7.42 -20.59
CA TRP A 65 -6.54 6.45 -19.57
C TRP A 65 -5.45 6.22 -18.52
N ALA A 66 -4.19 6.15 -18.94
CA ALA A 66 -3.07 6.00 -18.02
C ALA A 66 -2.95 7.23 -17.11
N LEU A 67 -3.09 8.44 -17.68
CA LEU A 67 -3.10 9.69 -16.91
C LEU A 67 -4.24 9.75 -15.89
N LEU A 68 -5.46 9.35 -16.30
CA LEU A 68 -6.61 9.34 -15.39
C LEU A 68 -6.39 8.37 -14.22
N LEU A 69 -5.86 7.18 -14.49
CA LEU A 69 -5.57 6.20 -13.45
C LEU A 69 -4.47 6.67 -12.49
N THR A 70 -3.45 7.38 -12.96
CA THR A 70 -2.40 7.91 -12.08
C THR A 70 -2.93 9.03 -11.18
N LEU A 71 -3.75 9.93 -11.71
CA LEU A 71 -4.40 10.97 -10.90
C LEU A 71 -5.39 10.37 -9.89
N LEU A 72 -6.13 9.33 -10.28
CA LEU A 72 -7.00 8.61 -9.35
C LEU A 72 -6.17 7.91 -8.26
N ALA A 73 -5.07 7.25 -8.63
CA ALA A 73 -4.17 6.64 -7.67
C ALA A 73 -3.60 7.68 -6.67
N THR A 74 -3.25 8.88 -7.11
CA THR A 74 -2.75 9.94 -6.20
C THR A 74 -3.84 10.43 -5.25
N THR A 75 -5.11 10.55 -5.67
CA THR A 75 -6.21 10.79 -4.71
C THR A 75 -6.27 9.70 -3.64
N PHE A 76 -6.17 8.43 -4.05
CA PHE A 76 -6.22 7.33 -3.09
C PHE A 76 -5.05 7.33 -2.13
N THR A 77 -3.85 7.75 -2.56
CA THR A 77 -2.70 7.94 -1.65
C THR A 77 -2.97 8.95 -0.53
N ALA A 78 -3.61 10.07 -0.85
CA ALA A 78 -4.06 11.02 0.15
C ALA A 78 -5.11 10.41 1.08
N THR A 79 -6.11 9.71 0.51
CA THR A 79 -7.20 9.15 1.32
C THR A 79 -6.74 8.11 2.33
N TYR A 80 -5.90 7.14 1.94
CA TYR A 80 -5.49 6.09 2.87
C TYR A 80 -4.45 6.57 3.87
N SER A 81 -3.60 7.54 3.51
CA SER A 81 -2.61 8.08 4.43
C SER A 81 -3.28 8.86 5.57
N LEU A 82 -4.30 9.67 5.25
CA LEU A 82 -5.10 10.38 6.25
C LEU A 82 -6.02 9.45 7.04
N ARG A 83 -6.59 8.42 6.41
CA ARG A 83 -7.31 7.38 7.15
C ARG A 83 -6.42 6.76 8.24
N MET A 84 -5.16 6.49 7.92
CA MET A 84 -4.24 5.89 8.88
C MET A 84 -3.88 6.86 10.00
N THR A 85 -3.59 8.14 9.72
CA THR A 85 -3.31 9.12 10.77
C THR A 85 -4.49 9.27 11.73
N ILE A 86 -5.72 9.38 11.21
CA ILE A 86 -6.92 9.61 12.03
C ILE A 86 -7.20 8.41 12.94
N LEU A 87 -7.29 7.19 12.38
CA LEU A 87 -7.62 5.98 13.15
C LEU A 87 -6.56 5.63 14.20
N VAL A 88 -5.29 5.87 13.90
CA VAL A 88 -4.18 5.49 14.78
C VAL A 88 -3.88 6.56 15.83
N GLN A 89 -3.95 7.84 15.48
CA GLN A 89 -3.41 8.94 16.31
C GLN A 89 -4.47 9.76 17.06
N THR A 90 -5.60 10.12 16.42
CA THR A 90 -6.51 11.16 16.94
C THR A 90 -7.74 10.61 17.65
N GLU A 91 -8.32 9.52 17.17
CA GLU A 91 -9.49 8.89 17.77
C GLU A 91 -9.24 8.40 19.19
N PRO A 92 -10.27 8.21 20.04
CA PRO A 92 -10.08 7.70 21.39
C PRO A 92 -9.36 6.34 21.39
N THR A 93 -8.63 6.06 22.47
CA THR A 93 -7.87 4.81 22.62
C THR A 93 -8.80 3.61 22.61
N ARG A 94 -8.66 2.74 21.60
CA ARG A 94 -9.37 1.45 21.47
C ARG A 94 -8.48 0.24 21.80
N THR A 95 -7.32 0.51 22.40
CA THR A 95 -6.33 -0.48 22.79
C THR A 95 -6.80 -1.23 24.03
N LEU A 96 -6.27 -2.44 24.25
CA LEU A 96 -6.47 -3.17 25.50
C LEU A 96 -5.99 -2.34 26.69
N ALA A 97 -6.67 -2.47 27.84
CA ALA A 97 -6.39 -1.65 29.02
C ALA A 97 -4.96 -1.83 29.58
N THR A 98 -4.34 -2.99 29.35
CA THR A 98 -3.05 -3.38 29.95
C THR A 98 -1.89 -3.37 28.94
N THR A 99 -1.94 -2.53 27.90
CA THR A 99 -0.85 -2.49 26.91
C THR A 99 0.42 -1.84 27.49
N PRO A 100 1.57 -2.53 27.47
CA PRO A 100 2.85 -1.97 27.91
C PRO A 100 3.40 -1.02 26.85
N MET A 101 2.96 0.23 26.88
CA MET A 101 3.45 1.27 25.97
C MET A 101 4.79 1.81 26.47
N ASN A 102 5.86 1.56 25.71
CA ASN A 102 7.16 2.15 25.96
C ASN A 102 7.83 2.57 24.65
N GLU A 103 8.23 3.84 24.58
CA GLU A 103 8.90 4.43 23.43
C GLU A 103 10.38 4.75 23.73
N ASN A 104 10.82 4.65 24.99
CA ASN A 104 12.07 5.23 25.48
C ASN A 104 13.34 4.46 25.11
N ASN A 105 13.30 3.59 24.10
CA ASN A 105 14.49 2.87 23.65
C ASN A 105 15.24 3.72 22.59
N PRO A 106 16.47 4.20 22.87
CA PRO A 106 17.24 4.98 21.90
C PRO A 106 17.57 4.18 20.64
N GLN A 107 17.67 2.85 20.72
CA GLN A 107 17.92 2.00 19.56
C GLN A 107 16.77 2.02 18.56
N THR A 108 15.52 2.26 19.01
CA THR A 108 14.36 2.41 18.12
C THR A 108 14.15 3.86 17.72
N LEU A 109 14.40 4.81 18.62
CA LEU A 109 14.16 6.23 18.36
C LEU A 109 15.17 6.85 17.38
N ASN A 110 16.47 6.58 17.56
CA ASN A 110 17.52 7.21 16.75
C ASN A 110 17.39 6.88 15.25
N PRO A 111 17.09 5.63 14.84
CA PRO A 111 16.86 5.34 13.42
C PRO A 111 15.63 6.04 12.85
N ILE A 112 14.52 6.08 13.60
CA ILE A 112 13.26 6.67 13.14
C ILE A 112 13.38 8.19 13.00
N SER A 113 14.00 8.87 13.97
CA SER A 113 14.21 10.32 13.92
C SER A 113 15.16 10.72 12.79
N ARG A 114 16.24 9.95 12.55
CA ARG A 114 17.15 10.16 11.42
C ARG A 114 16.44 9.99 10.08
N LEU A 115 15.57 9.00 9.94
CA LEU A 115 14.77 8.81 8.73
C LEU A 115 13.73 9.92 8.53
N ALA A 116 13.10 10.40 9.60
CA ALA A 116 12.19 11.54 9.54
C ALA A 116 12.90 12.81 9.04
N LEU A 117 14.10 13.09 9.55
CA LEU A 117 14.92 14.21 9.07
C LEU A 117 15.29 14.03 7.58
N GLY A 118 15.62 12.81 7.17
CA GLY A 118 15.83 12.46 5.76
C GLY A 118 14.60 12.73 4.89
N SER A 119 13.40 12.41 5.35
CA SER A 119 12.16 12.65 4.59
C SER A 119 11.83 14.13 4.36
N ILE A 120 12.41 15.03 5.18
CA ILE A 120 12.30 16.49 5.02
C ILE A 120 13.41 16.99 4.08
N MET A 121 14.66 16.66 4.39
CA MET A 121 15.82 17.30 3.72
C MET A 121 16.30 16.58 2.45
N ALA A 122 16.20 15.26 2.39
CA ALA A 122 16.88 14.48 1.35
C ALA A 122 16.38 14.83 -0.06
N GLY A 123 15.07 15.06 -0.24
CA GLY A 123 14.53 15.41 -1.57
C GLY A 123 15.09 16.72 -2.12
N LEU A 124 15.18 17.76 -1.27
CA LEU A 124 15.78 19.04 -1.63
C LEU A 124 17.26 18.87 -1.98
N LEU A 125 18.03 18.20 -1.12
CA LEU A 125 19.47 18.01 -1.33
C LEU A 125 19.74 17.24 -2.62
N ILE A 126 19.04 16.11 -2.82
CA ILE A 126 19.20 15.28 -4.01
C ILE A 126 18.87 16.07 -5.27
N THR A 127 17.72 16.75 -5.31
CA THR A 127 17.34 17.54 -6.50
C THR A 127 18.28 18.72 -6.76
N SER A 128 18.85 19.34 -5.73
CA SER A 128 19.81 20.44 -5.90
C SER A 128 21.19 20.00 -6.39
N TYR A 129 21.64 18.79 -6.01
CA TYR A 129 23.00 18.32 -6.32
C TYR A 129 23.06 17.38 -7.53
N MET A 130 21.95 16.81 -7.96
CA MET A 130 21.91 15.98 -9.15
C MET A 130 22.04 16.83 -10.42
N ALA A 131 22.94 16.43 -11.31
CA ALA A 131 23.00 17.02 -12.65
C ALA A 131 21.71 16.68 -13.42
N PRO A 132 21.07 17.64 -14.12
CA PRO A 132 19.87 17.38 -14.90
C PRO A 132 20.21 16.45 -16.07
N THR A 133 19.60 15.26 -16.08
CA THR A 133 19.79 14.27 -17.17
C THR A 133 18.90 14.56 -18.37
N GLN A 134 17.75 15.21 -18.15
CA GLN A 134 16.75 15.56 -19.16
C GLN A 134 16.21 16.96 -18.89
N THR A 135 15.72 17.63 -19.93
CA THR A 135 15.12 18.96 -19.83
C THR A 135 13.66 18.84 -19.36
N PRO A 136 13.31 19.29 -18.14
CA PRO A 136 11.93 19.31 -17.69
C PRO A 136 11.09 20.37 -18.44
N PRO A 137 9.82 20.10 -18.76
CA PRO A 137 8.92 21.08 -19.35
C PRO A 137 8.49 22.11 -18.31
N MET A 138 9.06 23.32 -18.38
CA MET A 138 8.75 24.41 -17.45
C MET A 138 7.57 25.29 -17.89
N THR A 139 7.11 25.17 -19.13
CA THR A 139 6.01 25.97 -19.68
C THR A 139 4.77 25.13 -19.84
N MET A 140 3.79 25.33 -18.96
CA MET A 140 2.49 24.66 -19.02
C MET A 140 1.39 25.56 -18.44
N PRO A 141 0.10 25.32 -18.77
CA PRO A 141 -1.01 26.04 -18.15
C PRO A 141 -1.07 25.91 -16.62
N MET A 142 -1.62 26.92 -15.94
CA MET A 142 -1.74 26.94 -14.47
C MET A 142 -2.50 25.72 -13.92
N LEU A 143 -3.54 25.29 -14.63
CA LEU A 143 -4.33 24.13 -14.23
C LEU A 143 -3.47 22.86 -14.22
N THR A 144 -2.70 22.60 -15.27
CA THR A 144 -1.86 21.39 -15.39
C THR A 144 -0.74 21.40 -14.35
N LYS A 145 -0.13 22.57 -14.09
CA LYS A 145 0.92 22.74 -13.09
C LYS A 145 0.46 22.42 -11.67
N THR A 146 -0.76 22.81 -11.33
CA THR A 146 -1.29 22.63 -9.96
C THR A 146 -2.11 21.35 -9.78
N THR A 147 -2.23 20.50 -10.81
CA THR A 147 -3.04 19.26 -10.76
C THR A 147 -2.69 18.36 -9.58
N ALA A 148 -1.41 18.08 -9.34
CA ALA A 148 -0.97 17.19 -8.26
C ALA A 148 -1.43 17.69 -6.89
N ILE A 149 -1.30 18.99 -6.64
CA ILE A 149 -1.70 19.63 -5.39
C ILE A 149 -3.23 19.62 -5.25
N ILE A 150 -3.97 19.96 -6.31
CA ILE A 150 -5.43 19.95 -6.30
C ILE A 150 -5.96 18.54 -5.99
N VAL A 151 -5.42 17.53 -6.66
CA VAL A 151 -5.84 16.13 -6.53
C VAL A 151 -5.52 15.56 -5.13
N THR A 152 -4.38 15.92 -4.55
CA THR A 152 -4.04 15.51 -3.17
C THR A 152 -4.93 16.18 -2.13
N ILE A 153 -5.25 17.49 -2.29
CA ILE A 153 -6.19 18.20 -1.43
C ILE A 153 -7.60 17.58 -1.53
N LEU A 154 -8.07 17.29 -2.74
CA LEU A 154 -9.36 16.62 -2.94
C LEU A 154 -9.41 15.26 -2.23
N GLY A 155 -8.37 14.44 -2.38
CA GLY A 155 -8.27 13.16 -1.67
C GLY A 155 -8.27 13.34 -0.15
N ALA A 156 -7.65 14.41 0.36
CA ALA A 156 -7.63 14.70 1.79
C ALA A 156 -9.01 15.10 2.34
N ILE A 157 -9.74 15.96 1.62
CA ILE A 157 -11.09 16.36 1.98
C ILE A 157 -12.02 15.14 1.99
N LEU A 158 -11.96 14.32 0.93
CA LEU A 158 -12.72 13.08 0.84
C LEU A 158 -12.45 12.14 2.02
N ALA A 159 -11.18 12.01 2.44
CA ALA A 159 -10.81 11.19 3.59
C ALA A 159 -11.47 11.67 4.87
N LEU A 160 -11.40 12.99 5.13
CA LEU A 160 -11.95 13.61 6.33
C LEU A 160 -13.48 13.45 6.39
N GLU A 161 -14.17 13.72 5.28
CA GLU A 161 -15.61 13.52 5.18
C GLU A 161 -16.00 12.06 5.43
N LEU A 162 -15.31 11.11 4.78
CA LEU A 162 -15.56 9.68 4.99
C LEU A 162 -15.35 9.28 6.45
N THR A 163 -14.29 9.75 7.11
CA THR A 163 -14.06 9.48 8.53
C THR A 163 -15.13 10.11 9.43
N ALA A 164 -15.56 11.35 9.15
CA ALA A 164 -16.62 11.99 9.90
C ALA A 164 -17.95 11.22 9.82
N MET A 165 -18.26 10.67 8.64
CA MET A 165 -19.44 9.82 8.44
C MET A 165 -19.40 8.53 9.28
N THR A 166 -18.21 7.99 9.58
CA THR A 166 -18.09 6.78 10.43
C THR A 166 -18.51 6.98 11.88
N HIS A 167 -18.49 8.23 12.39
CA HIS A 167 -18.97 8.54 13.74
C HIS A 167 -20.49 8.60 13.83
N THR A 168 -21.20 8.65 12.71
CA THR A 168 -22.66 8.57 12.72
C THR A 168 -23.09 7.18 13.14
N MET A 169 -24.17 7.08 13.93
CA MET A 169 -24.70 5.80 14.41
C MET A 169 -25.48 5.04 13.32
N THR A 170 -24.99 5.06 12.08
CA THR A 170 -25.58 4.34 10.96
C THR A 170 -24.80 3.05 10.71
N GLN A 171 -25.49 1.92 10.61
CA GLN A 171 -24.86 0.64 10.28
C GLN A 171 -24.56 0.61 8.78
N PRO A 172 -23.29 0.50 8.36
CA PRO A 172 -22.96 0.45 6.94
C PRO A 172 -23.45 -0.87 6.34
N LYS A 173 -24.28 -0.80 5.30
CA LYS A 173 -24.66 -1.97 4.53
C LYS A 173 -23.47 -2.48 3.72
N GLN A 174 -23.27 -3.79 3.70
CA GLN A 174 -22.21 -4.41 2.92
C GLN A 174 -22.55 -4.34 1.42
N ASN A 175 -21.71 -3.65 0.65
CA ASN A 175 -21.86 -3.48 -0.80
C ASN A 175 -20.87 -4.35 -1.57
N SER A 176 -21.22 -4.71 -2.82
CA SER A 176 -20.33 -5.47 -3.71
C SER A 176 -18.97 -4.79 -3.91
N TYR A 177 -18.95 -3.46 -4.03
CA TYR A 177 -17.72 -2.66 -4.15
C TYR A 177 -16.85 -2.71 -2.89
N LEU A 178 -17.47 -2.65 -1.70
CA LEU A 178 -16.75 -2.79 -0.43
C LEU A 178 -16.09 -4.17 -0.34
N ASN A 179 -16.85 -5.22 -0.70
CA ASN A 179 -16.35 -6.58 -0.72
C ASN A 179 -15.17 -6.72 -1.68
N PHE A 180 -15.32 -6.22 -2.91
CA PHE A 180 -14.26 -6.22 -3.93
C PHE A 180 -12.98 -5.55 -3.41
N SER A 181 -13.08 -4.38 -2.78
CA SER A 181 -11.90 -3.70 -2.22
C SER A 181 -11.25 -4.47 -1.07
N SER A 182 -12.08 -5.04 -0.17
CA SER A 182 -11.60 -5.77 1.01
C SER A 182 -10.94 -7.12 0.69
N THR A 183 -11.36 -7.77 -0.40
CA THR A 183 -10.85 -9.09 -0.83
C THR A 183 -9.75 -8.98 -1.88
N LEU A 184 -9.13 -7.80 -2.05
CA LEU A 184 -8.10 -7.54 -3.06
C LEU A 184 -8.56 -7.88 -4.48
N GLY A 185 -9.79 -7.46 -4.82
CA GLY A 185 -10.41 -7.72 -6.11
C GLY A 185 -10.71 -9.21 -6.39
N TYR A 186 -10.84 -10.02 -5.33
CA TYR A 186 -10.93 -11.49 -5.40
C TYR A 186 -9.74 -12.16 -6.11
N PHE A 187 -8.64 -11.42 -6.30
CA PHE A 187 -7.47 -11.93 -7.02
C PHE A 187 -6.93 -13.19 -6.35
N ASN A 188 -6.68 -13.15 -5.03
CA ASN A 188 -6.11 -14.28 -4.32
C ASN A 188 -6.98 -15.55 -4.41
N THR A 189 -8.30 -15.39 -4.31
CA THR A 189 -9.22 -16.53 -4.40
C THR A 189 -9.30 -17.10 -5.80
N LEU A 190 -9.23 -16.25 -6.84
CA LEU A 190 -9.33 -16.67 -8.23
C LEU A 190 -8.00 -17.24 -8.74
N THR A 191 -6.88 -16.56 -8.50
CA THR A 191 -5.59 -16.96 -9.08
C THR A 191 -4.91 -18.05 -8.26
N HIS A 192 -4.68 -17.84 -6.96
CA HIS A 192 -3.93 -18.82 -6.16
C HIS A 192 -4.67 -20.15 -6.03
N ARG A 193 -5.97 -20.16 -5.75
CA ARG A 193 -6.71 -21.44 -5.63
C ARG A 193 -6.82 -22.15 -6.97
N LEU A 194 -7.17 -21.46 -8.05
CA LEU A 194 -7.35 -22.09 -9.35
C LEU A 194 -6.02 -22.62 -9.91
N SER A 195 -4.95 -21.81 -9.87
CA SER A 195 -3.63 -22.23 -10.37
C SER A 195 -3.09 -23.43 -9.60
N THR A 196 -3.15 -23.42 -8.27
CA THR A 196 -2.63 -24.51 -7.45
C THR A 196 -3.42 -25.80 -7.62
N THR A 197 -4.75 -25.73 -7.64
CA THR A 197 -5.60 -26.92 -7.85
C THR A 197 -5.43 -27.52 -9.24
N ASN A 198 -5.33 -26.69 -10.29
CA ASN A 198 -5.07 -27.16 -11.64
C ASN A 198 -3.69 -27.80 -11.75
N LEU A 199 -2.65 -27.18 -11.19
CA LEU A 199 -1.30 -27.71 -11.21
C LEU A 199 -1.19 -29.06 -10.48
N LEU A 200 -1.75 -29.14 -9.27
CA LEU A 200 -1.71 -30.36 -8.47
C LEU A 200 -2.53 -31.49 -9.10
N SER A 201 -3.72 -31.19 -9.61
CA SER A 201 -4.58 -32.20 -10.27
C SER A 201 -3.98 -32.68 -11.59
N ALA A 202 -3.36 -31.80 -12.38
CA ALA A 202 -2.63 -32.18 -13.58
C ALA A 202 -1.41 -33.05 -13.23
N GLY A 203 -0.62 -32.66 -12.24
CA GLY A 203 0.52 -33.45 -11.75
C GLY A 203 0.10 -34.85 -11.32
N GLN A 204 -0.98 -34.97 -10.53
CA GLN A 204 -1.45 -36.27 -10.09
C GLN A 204 -2.02 -37.10 -11.26
N LYS A 205 -2.96 -36.56 -12.04
CA LYS A 205 -3.65 -37.34 -13.08
C LYS A 205 -2.75 -37.68 -14.26
N ILE A 206 -1.96 -36.72 -14.74
CA ILE A 206 -1.15 -36.88 -15.96
C ILE A 206 0.16 -37.57 -15.62
N ALA A 207 0.97 -37.01 -14.70
CA ALA A 207 2.27 -37.59 -14.42
C ALA A 207 2.15 -38.92 -13.67
N THR A 208 1.53 -38.91 -12.49
CA THR A 208 1.57 -40.11 -11.64
C THR A 208 0.64 -41.24 -12.12
N HIS A 209 -0.63 -40.94 -12.41
CA HIS A 209 -1.58 -41.99 -12.77
C HIS A 209 -1.46 -42.44 -14.23
N LEU A 210 -1.39 -41.50 -15.17
CA LEU A 210 -1.44 -41.83 -16.58
C LEU A 210 -0.07 -42.23 -17.13
N ILE A 211 0.99 -41.46 -16.87
CA ILE A 211 2.33 -41.77 -17.39
C ILE A 211 2.97 -42.89 -16.56
N ASP A 212 3.22 -42.66 -15.28
CA ASP A 212 4.06 -43.57 -14.48
C ASP A 212 3.35 -44.90 -14.20
N LEU A 213 2.13 -44.85 -13.66
CA LEU A 213 1.42 -46.06 -13.22
C LEU A 213 0.75 -46.84 -14.36
N ALA A 214 0.29 -46.17 -15.43
CA ALA A 214 -0.42 -46.82 -16.52
C ALA A 214 0.46 -47.05 -17.76
N TRP A 215 0.94 -46.01 -18.43
CA TRP A 215 1.66 -46.14 -19.71
C TRP A 215 3.04 -46.78 -19.56
N CYS A 216 3.88 -46.30 -18.64
CA CYS A 216 5.20 -46.86 -18.42
C CYS A 216 5.11 -48.33 -17.97
N LYS A 217 4.15 -48.67 -17.12
CA LYS A 217 3.92 -50.06 -16.67
C LYS A 217 3.45 -50.97 -17.82
N LYS A 218 2.50 -50.50 -18.62
CA LYS A 218 1.94 -51.25 -19.76
C LYS A 218 2.93 -51.40 -20.91
N MET A 219 3.73 -50.39 -21.23
CA MET A 219 4.75 -50.50 -22.28
C MET A 219 6.00 -51.25 -21.83
N GLY A 220 6.32 -51.21 -20.54
CA GLY A 220 7.47 -51.91 -19.98
C GLY A 220 7.11 -53.34 -19.52
N PRO A 221 7.11 -53.59 -18.19
CA PRO A 221 7.11 -54.95 -17.66
C PRO A 221 5.82 -55.73 -17.95
N GLU A 222 4.64 -55.13 -17.83
CA GLU A 222 3.37 -55.87 -18.03
C GLU A 222 3.12 -56.20 -19.51
N GLY A 223 3.45 -55.28 -20.42
CA GLY A 223 3.33 -55.51 -21.86
C GLY A 223 4.28 -56.61 -22.34
N LEU A 224 5.55 -56.57 -21.92
CA LEU A 224 6.52 -57.61 -22.26
C LEU A 224 6.11 -58.98 -21.70
N ALA A 225 5.64 -59.04 -20.46
CA ALA A 225 5.13 -60.29 -19.88
C ALA A 225 3.95 -60.87 -20.69
N SER A 226 3.05 -60.01 -21.17
CA SER A 226 1.91 -60.45 -22.00
C SER A 226 2.29 -60.92 -23.40
N LEU A 227 3.43 -60.49 -23.94
CA LEU A 227 3.94 -60.92 -25.25
C LEU A 227 4.70 -62.26 -25.18
N GLN A 228 5.13 -62.67 -23.99
CA GLN A 228 5.84 -63.93 -23.76
C GLN A 228 4.92 -65.12 -23.48
N LEU A 229 3.62 -64.87 -23.29
CA LEU A 229 2.55 -65.87 -23.16
C LEU A 229 1.86 -66.09 -24.51
#